data_AF-A0A7S3Y0H9-F1
#
_entry.id   AF-A0A7S3Y0H9-F1
#
_cell.length_a   1.000
_cell.length_b   1.000
_cell.length_c   1.000
_cell.angle_alpha   90.00
_cell.angle_beta   90.00
_cell.angle_gamma   90.00
#
_symmetry.space_group_name_H-M   'P 1'
#
loop_
_entity.id
_entity.type
_entity.pdbx_description
1 polymer ?
#
loop_
_entity_poly.entity_id
_entity_poly.type
_entity_poly.pdbx_seq_one_letter_code
_entity_poly.pdbx_strand_id
1 'polypeptide(L)'
;VLSTMGANASMLLGRAVVSKEMLPFTTWSKKKVELMKARHHHDLAGTFALGPRQFCILLGLNEEKGVPLFRKIFDTDKNNLVDAFEAMGAITVLATMTIQEKVDFIH
;
A
#
# COMPACT_ATOMS: atom_id res chain seq x y z
N VAL A 1 -52.88 8.20 -12.51
CA VAL A 1 -51.66 8.99 -12.21
C VAL A 1 -50.61 8.00 -11.73
N LEU A 2 -49.74 7.56 -12.65
CA LEU A 2 -48.63 6.64 -12.34
C LEU A 2 -47.45 7.47 -11.86
N SER A 3 -47.13 7.36 -10.57
CA SER A 3 -45.95 7.95 -9.95
C SER A 3 -44.72 7.17 -10.39
N THR A 4 -43.95 7.74 -11.31
CA THR A 4 -42.59 7.31 -11.63
C THR A 4 -41.72 7.47 -10.38
N MET A 5 -41.42 6.35 -9.71
CA MET A 5 -40.34 6.30 -8.73
C MET A 5 -39.02 6.56 -9.48
N GLY A 6 -38.50 7.78 -9.32
CA GLY A 6 -37.14 8.10 -9.69
C GLY A 6 -36.21 7.26 -8.84
N ALA A 7 -35.68 6.17 -9.42
CA ALA A 7 -34.49 5.52 -8.91
C ALA A 7 -33.36 6.56 -9.02
N ASN A 8 -33.16 7.32 -7.95
CA ASN A 8 -31.91 8.05 -7.74
C ASN A 8 -30.84 6.97 -7.64
N ALA A 9 -30.24 6.65 -8.78
CA ALA A 9 -28.98 5.94 -8.86
C ALA A 9 -27.96 6.81 -8.12
N SER A 10 -27.86 6.58 -6.81
CA SER A 10 -26.75 7.06 -6.00
C SER A 10 -25.51 6.37 -6.56
N MET A 11 -24.94 6.96 -7.61
CA MET A 11 -23.58 6.66 -8.00
C MET A 11 -22.74 7.13 -6.80
N LEU A 12 -22.34 6.18 -5.96
CA LEU A 12 -21.20 6.33 -5.06
C LEU A 12 -19.97 6.58 -5.94
N LEU A 13 -19.81 7.82 -6.41
CA LEU A 13 -18.55 8.36 -6.91
C LEU A 13 -17.66 8.65 -5.70
N GLY A 14 -17.34 7.60 -4.94
CA GLY A 14 -16.27 7.65 -3.96
C GLY A 14 -14.97 7.83 -4.72
N ARG A 15 -14.54 9.08 -4.94
CA ARG A 15 -13.16 9.35 -5.33
C ARG A 15 -12.30 8.95 -4.14
N ALA A 16 -11.70 7.77 -4.19
CA ALA A 16 -10.72 7.37 -3.19
C ALA A 16 -9.58 8.39 -3.21
N VAL A 17 -9.52 9.22 -2.16
CA VAL A 17 -8.45 10.21 -2.00
C VAL A 17 -7.27 9.50 -1.35
N VAL A 18 -6.18 9.36 -2.10
CA VAL A 18 -4.91 8.83 -1.57
C VAL A 18 -4.35 9.86 -0.58
N SER A 19 -3.91 9.39 0.59
CA SER A 19 -3.26 10.26 1.57
C SER A 19 -2.00 10.89 0.97
N LYS A 20 -1.66 12.13 1.37
CA LYS A 20 -0.51 12.85 0.82
C LYS A 20 0.80 12.08 1.00
N GLU A 21 0.89 11.35 2.11
CA GLU A 21 2.02 10.50 2.49
C GLU A 21 2.19 9.28 1.58
N MET A 22 1.11 8.82 0.96
CA MET A 22 1.11 7.66 0.06
C MET A 22 1.27 8.04 -1.42
N LEU A 23 1.17 9.33 -1.76
CA LEU A 23 1.38 9.83 -3.12
C LEU A 23 2.72 9.41 -3.76
N PRO A 24 3.86 9.32 -3.05
CA PRO A 24 5.10 8.86 -3.67
C PRO A 24 5.01 7.45 -4.29
N PHE A 25 4.14 6.58 -3.75
CA PHE A 25 3.96 5.21 -4.24
C PHE A 25 3.07 5.13 -5.49
N THR A 26 2.27 6.17 -5.77
CA THR A 26 1.43 6.20 -6.99
C THR A 26 2.23 6.35 -8.27
N THR A 27 3.54 6.61 -8.16
CA THR A 27 4.48 6.70 -9.29
C THR A 27 5.40 5.50 -9.38
N TRP A 28 5.30 4.53 -8.46
CA TRP A 28 6.16 3.35 -8.48
C TRP A 28 5.78 2.43 -9.62
N SER A 29 6.76 2.13 -10.48
CA SER A 29 6.61 1.13 -11.53
C SER A 29 6.70 -0.29 -10.97
N LYS A 30 6.26 -1.27 -11.77
CA LYS A 30 6.45 -2.69 -11.51
C LYS A 30 7.88 -3.03 -11.04
N LYS A 31 8.90 -2.47 -11.69
CA LYS A 31 10.30 -2.70 -11.32
C LYS A 31 10.62 -2.30 -9.87
N LYS A 32 10.01 -1.22 -9.36
CA LYS A 32 10.18 -0.83 -7.96
C LYS A 32 9.47 -1.78 -7.01
N VAL A 33 8.29 -2.27 -7.38
CA VAL A 33 7.54 -3.26 -6.60
C VAL A 33 8.30 -4.59 -6.55
N GLU A 34 8.88 -5.04 -7.66
CA GLU A 34 9.76 -6.23 -7.69
C GLU A 34 11.00 -6.03 -6.82
N LEU A 35 11.60 -4.83 -6.81
CA LEU A 35 12.73 -4.53 -5.92
C LEU A 35 12.31 -4.60 -4.45
N MET A 36 11.13 -4.09 -4.09
CA MET A 36 10.58 -4.22 -2.74
C MET A 36 10.41 -5.70 -2.34
N LYS A 37 9.87 -6.52 -3.23
CA LYS A 37 9.74 -7.98 -3.03
C LYS A 37 11.11 -8.65 -2.86
N ALA A 38 12.08 -8.29 -3.68
CA ALA A 38 13.45 -8.78 -3.54
C ALA A 38 14.06 -8.44 -2.18
N ARG A 39 13.89 -7.20 -1.69
CA ARG A 39 14.37 -6.82 -0.34
C ARG A 39 13.69 -7.60 0.77
N HIS A 40 12.39 -7.85 0.64
CA HIS A 40 11.67 -8.68 1.61
C HIS A 40 12.29 -10.08 1.73
N HIS A 41 12.59 -10.74 0.60
CA HIS A 41 13.16 -12.09 0.62
C HIS A 41 14.65 -12.11 0.96
N HIS A 42 15.45 -11.18 0.44
CA HIS A 42 16.91 -11.22 0.55
C HIS A 42 17.45 -10.44 1.76
N ASP A 43 16.95 -9.23 2.01
CA ASP A 43 17.48 -8.37 3.08
C ASP A 43 16.76 -8.62 4.41
N LEU A 44 15.48 -9.02 4.35
CA LEU A 44 14.62 -9.26 5.51
C LEU A 44 14.31 -10.74 5.74
N ALA A 45 14.90 -11.65 4.96
CA ALA A 45 14.73 -13.09 5.07
C ALA A 45 13.26 -13.57 5.12
N GLY A 46 12.33 -12.84 4.47
CA GLY A 46 10.91 -13.17 4.48
C GLY A 46 10.22 -12.97 5.84
N THR A 47 10.73 -12.05 6.67
CA THR A 47 10.14 -11.80 8.00
C THR A 47 8.71 -11.30 7.89
N PHE A 48 7.78 -11.97 8.58
CA PHE A 48 6.34 -11.65 8.57
C PHE A 48 6.05 -10.27 9.19
N ALA A 49 6.60 -9.97 10.37
CA ALA A 49 6.34 -8.71 11.07
C ALA A 49 7.53 -7.75 10.97
N LEU A 50 7.26 -6.51 10.57
CA LEU A 50 8.26 -5.46 10.35
C LEU A 50 8.14 -4.37 11.39
N GLY A 51 9.23 -4.12 12.11
CA GLY A 51 9.40 -2.89 12.87
C GLY A 51 9.78 -1.70 11.98
N PRO A 52 9.88 -0.49 12.54
CA PRO A 52 10.08 0.75 11.78
C PRO A 52 11.31 0.71 10.86
N ARG A 53 12.42 0.13 11.32
CA ARG A 53 13.66 0.03 10.53
C ARG A 53 13.53 -0.99 9.39
N GLN A 54 12.93 -2.15 9.64
CA GLN A 54 12.71 -3.17 8.61
C GLN A 54 11.74 -2.67 7.55
N PHE A 55 10.72 -1.90 7.94
CA PHE A 55 9.84 -1.20 7.01
C PHE A 55 10.59 -0.21 6.11
N CYS A 56 11.53 0.57 6.66
CA CYS A 56 12.37 1.46 5.86
C CYS A 56 13.23 0.69 4.84
N ILE A 57 13.80 -0.45 5.26
CA ILE A 57 14.59 -1.34 4.38
C ILE A 57 13.70 -1.89 3.25
N LEU A 58 12.52 -2.41 3.59
CA LEU A 58 11.55 -2.94 2.62
C LEU A 58 11.30 -1.90 1.51
N LEU A 59 11.03 -0.66 1.89
CA LEU A 59 10.71 0.41 0.94
C LEU A 59 11.93 1.06 0.30
N GLY A 60 13.14 0.81 0.82
CA GLY A 60 14.36 1.49 0.42
C GLY A 60 14.31 2.99 0.69
N LEU A 61 13.75 3.35 1.84
CA LEU A 61 13.64 4.73 2.32
C LEU A 61 14.63 4.96 3.46
N ASN A 62 15.03 6.22 3.65
CA ASN A 62 15.73 6.62 4.87
C ASN A 62 14.75 6.66 6.06
N GLU A 63 15.27 6.54 7.29
CA GLU A 63 14.42 6.49 8.49
C GLU A 63 13.62 7.79 8.70
N GLU A 64 14.17 8.93 8.32
CA GLU A 64 13.49 10.23 8.39
C GLU A 64 12.16 10.27 7.62
N LYS A 65 12.06 9.54 6.50
CA LYS A 65 10.83 9.47 5.69
C LYS A 65 10.02 8.22 5.99
N GLY A 66 10.67 7.09 6.24
CA GLY A 66 10.01 5.81 6.43
C GLY A 66 9.35 5.65 7.79
N VAL A 67 9.98 6.13 8.88
CA VAL A 67 9.42 5.98 10.24
C VAL A 67 8.13 6.78 10.45
N PRO A 68 8.02 8.04 9.99
CA PRO A 68 6.74 8.77 10.08
C PRO A 68 5.62 8.10 9.27
N LEU A 69 5.94 7.57 8.09
CA LEU A 69 4.98 6.85 7.26
C LEU A 69 4.50 5.57 7.96
N PHE A 70 5.42 4.78 8.49
CA PHE A 70 5.14 3.58 9.28
C PHE A 70 4.15 3.90 10.41
N ARG A 71 4.48 4.85 11.28
CA ARG A 71 3.66 5.21 12.45
C ARG A 71 2.31 5.79 12.11
N LYS A 72 2.20 6.50 10.98
CA LYS A 72 0.98 7.23 10.62
C LYS A 72 -0.01 6.39 9.82
N ILE A 73 0.49 5.50 8.96
CA ILE A 73 -0.34 4.79 7.98
C ILE A 73 -0.43 3.29 8.27
N PHE A 74 0.64 2.67 8.75
CA PHE A 74 0.75 1.21 8.82
C PHE A 74 0.60 0.66 10.25
N ASP A 75 1.23 1.29 11.23
CA ASP A 75 1.16 0.92 12.66
C ASP A 75 -0.12 1.49 13.30
N THR A 76 -1.28 1.02 12.83
CA THR A 76 -2.59 1.57 13.21
C THR A 76 -2.98 1.27 14.65
N ASP A 77 -2.53 0.13 15.20
CA ASP A 77 -2.76 -0.30 16.58
C ASP A 77 -1.63 0.10 17.54
N LYS A 78 -0.57 0.75 17.03
CA LYS A 78 0.57 1.29 17.78
C LYS A 78 1.38 0.24 18.52
N ASN A 79 1.46 -0.97 17.98
CA ASN A 79 2.24 -2.06 18.53
C ASN A 79 3.72 -2.06 18.06
N ASN A 80 4.11 -1.09 17.20
CA ASN A 80 5.42 -0.97 16.54
C ASN A 80 5.75 -2.11 15.57
N LEU A 81 4.74 -2.79 15.03
CA LEU A 81 4.86 -3.83 14.02
C LEU A 81 3.84 -3.62 12.91
N VAL A 82 4.18 -4.02 11.68
CA VAL A 82 3.23 -4.18 10.58
C VAL A 82 3.49 -5.51 9.90
N ASP A 83 2.44 -6.17 9.42
CA ASP A 83 2.61 -7.31 8.52
C ASP A 83 3.25 -6.84 7.20
N ALA A 84 4.32 -7.53 6.80
CA ALA A 84 5.02 -7.27 5.55
C ALA A 84 4.10 -7.37 4.33
N PHE A 85 3.16 -8.33 4.32
CA PHE A 85 2.21 -8.51 3.23
C PHE A 85 1.19 -7.38 3.16
N GLU A 86 0.72 -6.89 4.30
CA GLU A 86 -0.16 -5.71 4.34
C GLU A 86 0.56 -4.48 3.78
N ALA A 87 1.82 -4.26 4.17
CA ALA A 87 2.63 -3.16 3.66
C ALA A 87 2.87 -3.27 2.15
N MET A 88 3.29 -4.44 1.67
CA MET A 88 3.57 -4.70 0.26
C MET A 88 2.29 -4.62 -0.59
N GLY A 89 1.17 -5.15 -0.10
CA GLY A 89 -0.13 -5.10 -0.76
C GLY A 89 -0.63 -3.67 -0.92
N ALA A 90 -0.63 -2.88 0.16
CA ALA A 90 -1.08 -1.49 0.12
C ALA A 90 -0.30 -0.66 -0.90
N ILE A 91 1.02 -0.85 -0.98
CA ILE A 91 1.88 -0.12 -1.92
C ILE A 91 1.67 -0.60 -3.36
N THR A 92 1.52 -1.91 -3.56
CA THR A 92 1.26 -2.49 -4.89
C THR A 92 -0.07 -2.02 -5.47
N VAL A 93 -1.11 -1.88 -4.64
CA VAL A 93 -2.40 -1.33 -5.06
C VAL A 93 -2.26 0.10 -5.59
N LEU A 94 -1.35 0.90 -5.05
CA LEU A 94 -1.10 2.27 -5.50
C LEU A 94 -0.16 2.37 -6.71
N ALA A 95 0.72 1.40 -6.91
CA ALA A 95 1.72 1.41 -7.97
C ALA A 95 1.12 1.50 -9.39
N THR A 96 1.94 1.99 -10.34
CA THR A 96 1.65 2.01 -11.78
C THR A 96 1.84 0.63 -12.38
N MET A 97 0.89 -0.24 -12.07
CA MET A 97 0.76 -1.61 -12.56
C MET A 97 -0.66 -1.83 -13.08
N THR A 98 -0.81 -2.74 -14.02
CA THR A 98 -2.14 -3.18 -14.48
C THR A 98 -2.86 -3.92 -13.35
N ILE A 99 -4.19 -4.03 -13.45
CA ILE A 99 -4.98 -4.78 -12.45
C ILE A 99 -4.50 -6.24 -12.37
N GLN A 100 -4.26 -6.88 -13.52
CA GLN A 100 -3.77 -8.25 -13.56
C GLN A 100 -2.43 -8.41 -12.83
N GLU A 101 -1.47 -7.52 -13.08
CA GLU A 101 -0.17 -7.57 -12.40
C GLU A 101 -0.27 -7.35 -10.88
N LYS A 102 -1.25 -6.56 -10.42
CA LYS A 102 -1.53 -6.37 -8.99
C LYS A 102 -2.12 -7.64 -8.38
N VAL A 103 -3.03 -8.29 -9.09
CA VAL A 103 -3.61 -9.58 -8.68
C VAL A 103 -2.52 -10.64 -8.62
N ASP A 104 -1.71 -10.79 -9.66
CA ASP A 104 -0.62 -11.77 -9.74
C ASP A 104 0.47 -11.56 -8.68
N PHE A 105 0.61 -10.34 -8.16
CA PHE A 105 1.55 -10.07 -7.07
C PHE A 105 1.02 -10.52 -5.71
N ILE A 106 -0.30 -10.37 -5.49
CA ILE A 106 -0.96 -10.67 -4.20
C ILE A 106 -1.30 -12.17 -4.10
N HIS A 107 -1.58 -12.82 -5.22
CA HIS A 107 -1.91 -14.26 -5.32
C HIS A 107 -0.67 -15.16 -5.36
#